data_AF-A0A951MQV6-F1
#
_entry.id   AF-A0A951MQV6-F1
#
_cell.length_a   1.000
_cell.length_b   1.000
_cell.length_c   1.000
_cell.angle_alpha   90.00
_cell.angle_beta   90.00
_cell.angle_gamma   90.00
#
_symmetry.space_group_name_H-M   'P 1'
#
loop_
_entity.id
_entity.type
_entity.pdbx_description
1 polymer ?
#
loop_
_entity_poly.entity_id
_entity_poly.type
_entity_poly.pdbx_seq_one_letter_code
_entity_poly.pdbx_strand_id
1 'polypeptide(L)'
;MSTQSPRRLVYLSMEIALENGIPTYSGGLGVLAGDTVRAAADLSLPMVAVSLAHREGYFSQSLDEEGGQAEAPDPWDPAERCKPVDAGISVRLQGRDLRLQAWRYDVRGTRGGAVPVYLLDADVEGNHEEDRRLTDRLYGGDSRYRLCQEALLGYGAVALMAALGHARIHTWHMNEGHCALTPLALLEDRVGEGGLSAAGPRQDASVRRRCVFTTHTPVPAGHDRFPADLVESVLGEDRAAAVRSRGTEPGGVLNMTLLGLHFARFVNGVAMRHARVSREMFPGREVHAITNGVHVGTWTAPPMARLFDRHVPEWREDPL
;
A
#
# COMPACT_ATOMS: atom_id res chain seq x y z
N MET A 1 23.96 9.75 -14.90
CA MET A 1 22.99 8.85 -14.24
C MET A 1 23.28 8.84 -12.76
N SER A 2 22.40 9.42 -11.94
CA SER A 2 22.58 9.44 -10.48
C SER A 2 22.47 8.01 -9.96
N THR A 3 23.57 7.48 -9.41
CA THR A 3 23.64 6.14 -8.82
C THR A 3 22.87 6.12 -7.51
N GLN A 4 21.54 6.02 -7.58
CA GLN A 4 20.74 5.74 -6.39
C GLN A 4 21.13 4.35 -5.86
N SER A 5 21.44 4.28 -4.56
CA SER A 5 21.66 3.01 -3.87
C SER A 5 20.47 2.07 -4.11
N PRO A 6 20.72 0.77 -4.38
CA PRO A 6 19.65 -0.17 -4.68
C PRO A 6 18.70 -0.29 -3.49
N ARG A 7 17.43 0.03 -3.73
CA ARG A 7 16.34 -0.19 -2.76
C ARG A 7 16.16 -1.69 -2.57
N ARG A 8 15.90 -2.12 -1.33
CA ARG A 8 15.77 -3.53 -0.94
C ARG A 8 14.41 -3.86 -0.32
N LEU A 9 13.67 -2.84 0.12
CA LEU A 9 12.37 -2.94 0.77
C LEU A 9 11.37 -2.05 0.02
N VAL A 10 10.24 -2.63 -0.38
CA VAL A 10 9.06 -1.90 -0.85
C VAL A 10 8.00 -1.98 0.23
N TYR A 11 7.52 -0.83 0.70
CA TYR A 11 6.40 -0.71 1.62
C TYR A 11 5.17 -0.24 0.84
N LEU A 12 4.11 -1.04 0.79
CA LEU A 12 2.88 -0.68 0.11
C LEU A 12 1.81 -0.36 1.12
N SER A 13 1.06 0.71 0.86
CA SER A 13 -0.09 1.09 1.64
C SER A 13 -1.11 1.78 0.74
N MET A 14 -2.40 1.51 0.94
CA MET A 14 -3.46 2.19 0.22
C MET A 14 -3.53 3.68 0.59
N GLU A 15 -3.10 4.04 1.79
CA GLU A 15 -3.00 5.42 2.25
C GLU A 15 -1.66 5.71 2.94
N ILE A 16 -1.17 6.95 2.79
CA ILE A 16 0.04 7.47 3.46
C ILE A 16 -0.18 8.94 3.80
N ALA A 17 -0.05 9.29 5.08
CA ALA A 17 -0.10 10.68 5.54
C ALA A 17 1.27 11.35 5.37
N LEU A 18 1.46 12.08 4.27
CA LEU A 18 2.72 12.75 3.92
C LEU A 18 2.81 14.16 4.50
N GLU A 19 1.87 15.01 4.11
CA GLU A 19 1.67 16.37 4.60
C GLU A 19 0.21 16.76 4.36
N ASN A 20 -0.29 17.81 5.03
CA ASN A 20 -1.70 18.22 4.94
C ASN A 20 -2.12 18.59 3.51
N GLY A 21 -1.20 19.04 2.66
CA GLY A 21 -1.47 19.42 1.27
C GLY A 21 -1.45 18.25 0.28
N ILE A 22 -1.32 17.01 0.77
CA ILE A 22 -1.34 15.79 -0.04
C ILE A 22 -2.40 14.84 0.58
N PRO A 23 -3.67 14.90 0.12
CA PRO A 23 -4.79 14.20 0.76
C PRO A 23 -4.84 12.70 0.44
N THR A 24 -3.70 12.01 0.51
CA THR A 24 -3.57 10.57 0.21
C THR A 24 -3.88 9.66 1.41
N TYR A 25 -4.65 10.14 2.39
CA TYR A 25 -5.02 9.37 3.58
C TYR A 25 -6.34 9.79 4.21
N SER A 26 -6.94 8.87 4.98
CA SER A 26 -8.22 9.07 5.67
C SER A 26 -8.09 8.94 7.19
N GLY A 27 -7.21 8.05 7.67
CA GLY A 27 -7.23 7.66 9.08
C GLY A 27 -5.92 7.14 9.63
N GLY A 28 -6.03 6.33 10.69
CA GLY A 28 -4.89 5.87 11.48
C GLY A 28 -3.91 4.96 10.72
N LEU A 29 -4.38 4.22 9.71
CA LEU A 29 -3.51 3.38 8.88
C LEU A 29 -2.54 4.24 8.05
N GLY A 30 -3.02 5.34 7.47
CA GLY A 30 -2.24 6.29 6.69
C GLY A 30 -1.31 7.12 7.56
N VAL A 31 -1.75 7.53 8.75
CA VAL A 31 -0.89 8.18 9.76
C VAL A 31 0.27 7.27 10.14
N LEU A 32 -0.01 6.00 10.48
CA LEU A 32 1.02 5.02 10.79
C LEU A 32 1.97 4.77 9.60
N ALA A 33 1.43 4.67 8.38
CA ALA A 33 2.24 4.51 7.18
C ALA A 33 3.19 5.70 6.99
N GLY A 34 2.70 6.93 7.16
CA GLY A 34 3.51 8.14 7.13
C GLY A 34 4.62 8.11 8.18
N ASP A 35 4.30 7.75 9.42
CA ASP A 35 5.26 7.65 10.51
C ASP A 35 6.29 6.53 10.30
N THR A 36 5.88 5.40 9.72
CA THR A 36 6.77 4.31 9.32
C THR A 36 7.77 4.80 8.27
N VAL A 37 7.31 5.57 7.27
CA VAL A 37 8.18 6.14 6.23
C VAL A 37 9.16 7.17 6.81
N ARG A 38 8.70 8.04 7.73
CA ARG A 38 9.57 9.01 8.41
C ARG A 38 10.64 8.32 9.27
N ALA A 39 10.24 7.34 10.09
CA ALA A 39 11.18 6.56 10.89
C ALA A 39 12.19 5.81 10.02
N ALA A 40 11.75 5.26 8.89
CA ALA A 40 12.66 4.63 7.92
C ALA A 40 13.63 5.64 7.28
N ALA A 41 13.20 6.88 7.05
CA ALA A 41 14.06 7.95 6.57
C ALA A 41 15.08 8.39 7.64
N ASP A 42 14.66 8.51 8.90
CA ASP A 42 15.54 8.78 10.04
C ASP A 42 16.62 7.70 10.17
N LEU A 43 16.25 6.44 9.98
CA LEU A 43 17.15 5.28 9.99
C LEU A 43 17.92 5.05 8.67
N SER A 44 17.70 5.90 7.65
CA SER A 44 18.30 5.76 6.31
C SER A 44 18.15 4.37 5.70
N LEU A 45 16.99 3.73 5.93
CA LEU A 45 16.72 2.40 5.40
C LEU A 45 16.65 2.44 3.86
N PRO A 46 17.10 1.38 3.16
CA PRO A 46 17.00 1.26 1.71
C PRO A 46 15.56 0.91 1.28
N MET A 47 14.60 1.71 1.75
CA MET A 47 13.17 1.55 1.54
C MET A 47 12.68 2.49 0.43
N VAL A 48 11.62 2.06 -0.23
CA VAL A 48 10.71 2.86 -1.05
C VAL A 48 9.30 2.58 -0.57
N ALA A 49 8.43 3.60 -0.56
CA ALA A 49 7.01 3.40 -0.33
C ALA A 49 6.20 3.62 -1.62
N VAL A 50 5.09 2.90 -1.76
CA VAL A 50 4.18 3.02 -2.91
C VAL A 50 2.74 3.12 -2.42
N SER A 51 1.99 4.06 -2.98
CA SER A 51 0.56 4.26 -2.77
C SER A 51 -0.11 4.74 -4.07
N LEU A 52 -1.40 5.06 -4.03
CA LEU A 52 -2.11 5.72 -5.13
C LEU A 52 -2.19 7.23 -4.90
N ALA A 53 -2.37 8.01 -5.96
CA ALA A 53 -2.42 9.47 -5.88
C ALA A 53 -3.69 10.02 -5.23
N HIS A 54 -4.84 9.32 -5.32
CA HIS A 54 -6.13 9.75 -4.75
C HIS A 54 -6.41 11.24 -5.02
N ARG A 55 -6.63 11.59 -6.30
CA ARG A 55 -6.77 12.98 -6.78
C ARG A 55 -7.89 13.77 -6.12
N GLU A 56 -8.91 13.10 -5.59
CA GLU A 56 -10.04 13.69 -4.86
C GLU A 56 -9.95 13.44 -3.33
N GLY A 57 -8.87 12.83 -2.86
CA GLY A 57 -8.65 12.47 -1.47
C GLY A 57 -9.69 11.48 -0.92
N TYR A 58 -9.94 11.56 0.39
CA TYR A 58 -11.06 10.84 1.02
C TYR A 58 -12.35 11.67 0.91
N PHE A 59 -12.37 12.83 1.57
CA PHE A 59 -13.28 13.94 1.37
C PHE A 59 -12.82 15.15 2.20
N SER A 60 -13.22 16.35 1.79
CA SER A 60 -13.21 17.55 2.62
C SER A 60 -14.53 17.66 3.39
N GLN A 61 -14.42 17.88 4.70
CA GLN A 61 -15.56 18.00 5.61
C GLN A 61 -15.89 19.48 5.84
N SER A 62 -17.17 19.83 5.73
CA SER A 62 -17.73 21.10 6.21
C SER A 62 -18.94 20.85 7.09
N LEU A 63 -19.23 21.79 8.00
CA LEU A 63 -20.46 21.81 8.77
C LEU A 63 -21.42 22.82 8.15
N ASP A 64 -22.66 22.41 7.90
CA ASP A 64 -23.72 23.33 7.48
C ASP A 64 -24.20 24.21 8.65
N GLU A 65 -25.13 25.13 8.38
CA GLU A 65 -25.67 26.07 9.36
C GLU A 65 -26.39 25.40 10.54
N GLU A 66 -26.83 24.15 10.36
CA GLU A 66 -27.52 23.34 11.37
C GLU A 66 -26.56 22.40 12.13
N GLY A 67 -25.26 22.42 11.79
CA GLY A 67 -24.24 21.54 12.35
C GLY A 67 -24.20 20.14 11.72
N GLY A 68 -24.89 19.93 10.61
CA GLY A 68 -24.83 18.73 9.79
C GLY A 68 -23.52 18.63 9.01
N GLN A 69 -23.04 17.40 8.81
CA GLN A 69 -21.85 17.15 7.99
C GLN A 69 -22.19 17.19 6.51
N ALA A 70 -21.45 18.01 5.76
CA ALA A 70 -21.41 18.00 4.31
C ALA A 70 -20.01 17.56 3.84
N GLU A 71 -19.99 16.72 2.81
CA GLU A 71 -18.78 16.12 2.23
C GLU A 71 -18.60 16.59 0.80
N ALA A 72 -17.38 16.98 0.45
CA ALA A 72 -16.98 17.31 -0.91
C ALA A 72 -15.67 16.61 -1.28
N PRO A 73 -15.37 16.38 -2.57
CA PRO A 73 -14.03 16.01 -2.99
C PRO A 73 -12.97 17.00 -2.45
N ASP A 74 -11.76 16.49 -2.18
CA ASP A 74 -10.60 17.31 -1.82
C ASP A 74 -9.57 17.26 -2.97
N PRO A 75 -9.82 17.98 -4.08
CA PRO A 75 -9.03 17.87 -5.28
C PRO A 75 -7.62 18.43 -5.10
N TRP A 76 -6.63 17.73 -5.61
CA TRP A 76 -5.24 18.20 -5.64
C TRP A 76 -4.53 17.79 -6.93
N ASP A 77 -3.47 18.53 -7.29
CA ASP A 77 -2.61 18.18 -8.42
C ASP A 77 -1.27 17.62 -7.91
N PRO A 78 -0.98 16.32 -8.14
CA PRO A 78 0.32 15.73 -7.82
C PRO A 78 1.52 16.50 -8.38
N ALA A 79 1.38 17.19 -9.52
CA ALA A 79 2.48 17.95 -10.11
C ALA A 79 2.92 19.16 -9.27
N GLU A 80 2.05 19.70 -8.41
CA GLU A 80 2.37 20.84 -7.55
C GLU A 80 3.25 20.46 -6.36
N ARG A 81 3.21 19.20 -5.93
CA ARG A 81 3.87 18.71 -4.70
C ARG A 81 4.90 17.61 -4.96
N CYS A 82 4.82 16.93 -6.09
CA CYS A 82 5.65 15.77 -6.41
C CYS A 82 6.38 15.96 -7.74
N LYS A 83 7.41 15.14 -7.96
CA LYS A 83 8.14 15.11 -9.23
C LYS A 83 7.59 14.00 -10.12
N PRO A 84 7.27 14.28 -11.39
CA PRO A 84 6.89 13.21 -12.31
C PRO A 84 8.06 12.24 -12.51
N VAL A 85 7.73 10.97 -12.66
CA VAL A 85 8.68 9.90 -12.92
C VAL A 85 8.39 9.36 -14.31
N ASP A 86 9.37 9.47 -15.19
CA ASP A 86 9.29 8.87 -16.52
C ASP A 86 9.58 7.37 -16.40
N ALA A 87 8.52 6.60 -16.18
CA ALA A 87 8.52 5.15 -16.10
C ALA A 87 7.34 4.65 -16.92
N GLY A 88 7.60 3.87 -17.96
CA GLY A 88 6.55 3.26 -18.80
C GLY A 88 5.81 2.15 -18.07
N ILE A 89 4.91 2.53 -17.15
CA ILE A 89 4.16 1.61 -16.30
C ILE A 89 2.83 1.29 -16.99
N SER A 90 2.54 0.00 -17.13
CA SER A 90 1.24 -0.46 -17.60
C SER A 90 0.78 -1.68 -16.82
N VAL A 91 -0.52 -1.75 -16.55
CA VAL A 91 -1.19 -2.86 -15.87
C VAL A 91 -2.37 -3.30 -16.73
N ARG A 92 -2.48 -4.61 -16.98
CA ARG A 92 -3.64 -5.21 -17.63
C ARG A 92 -4.77 -5.36 -16.61
N LEU A 93 -5.91 -4.68 -16.79
CA LEU A 93 -7.13 -4.85 -15.99
C LEU A 93 -8.35 -4.78 -16.91
N GLN A 94 -9.45 -5.44 -16.53
CA GLN A 94 -10.73 -5.37 -17.25
C GLN A 94 -10.60 -5.70 -18.75
N GLY A 95 -9.67 -6.59 -19.10
CA GLY A 95 -9.39 -6.97 -20.49
C GLY A 95 -8.68 -5.90 -21.34
N ARG A 96 -8.09 -4.85 -20.74
CA ARG A 96 -7.36 -3.78 -21.44
C ARG A 96 -6.09 -3.36 -20.70
N ASP A 97 -5.18 -2.71 -21.42
CA ASP A 97 -3.94 -2.19 -20.84
C ASP A 97 -4.18 -0.77 -20.33
N LEU A 98 -3.90 -0.54 -19.06
CA LEU A 98 -4.04 0.74 -18.38
C LEU A 98 -2.65 1.31 -18.12
N ARG A 99 -2.41 2.56 -18.53
CA ARG A 99 -1.14 3.27 -18.31
C ARG A 99 -1.16 4.00 -16.98
N LEU A 100 -0.04 4.00 -16.26
CA LEU A 100 0.09 4.72 -14.99
C LEU A 100 1.21 5.75 -15.05
N GLN A 101 0.94 6.94 -14.51
CA GLN A 101 1.96 7.92 -14.14
C GLN A 101 2.39 7.64 -12.70
N ALA A 102 3.69 7.76 -12.41
CA ALA A 102 4.19 7.75 -11.05
C ALA A 102 4.67 9.14 -10.62
N TRP A 103 4.26 9.57 -9.44
CA TRP A 103 4.68 10.83 -8.82
C TRP A 103 5.58 10.54 -7.63
N ARG A 104 6.76 11.15 -7.58
CA ARG A 104 7.73 10.95 -6.50
C ARG A 104 7.70 12.10 -5.50
N TYR A 105 7.49 11.77 -4.23
CA TYR A 105 7.69 12.63 -3.08
C TYR A 105 8.81 12.05 -2.20
N ASP A 106 9.80 12.86 -1.80
CA ASP A 106 10.89 12.39 -0.93
C ASP A 106 10.60 12.77 0.53
N VAL A 107 10.24 11.79 1.36
CA VAL A 107 10.14 12.00 2.81
C VAL A 107 11.55 12.08 3.37
N ARG A 108 11.86 13.21 4.01
CA ARG A 108 13.17 13.47 4.61
C ARG A 108 13.14 13.17 6.11
N GLY A 109 14.12 12.41 6.55
CA GLY A 109 14.36 12.18 7.96
C GLY A 109 15.13 13.33 8.60
N THR A 110 15.10 13.38 9.92
CA THR A 110 15.79 14.35 10.77
C THR A 110 17.32 14.32 10.59
N ARG A 111 17.87 13.16 10.23
CA ARG A 111 19.31 12.94 10.02
C ARG A 111 19.76 13.04 8.56
N GLY A 112 18.92 13.60 7.68
CA GLY A 112 19.23 13.79 6.26
C GLY A 112 19.04 12.56 5.38
N GLY A 113 18.65 11.42 5.94
CA GLY A 113 18.16 10.27 5.18
C GLY A 113 16.86 10.59 4.43
N ALA A 114 16.55 9.81 3.40
CA ALA A 114 15.33 10.01 2.62
C ALA A 114 14.75 8.70 2.08
N VAL A 115 13.43 8.59 2.17
CA VAL A 115 12.65 7.51 1.58
C VAL A 115 11.79 8.10 0.46
N PRO A 116 11.97 7.65 -0.80
CA PRO A 116 11.06 8.01 -1.88
C PRO A 116 9.72 7.33 -1.67
N VAL A 117 8.66 8.11 -1.80
CA VAL A 117 7.27 7.66 -1.87
C VAL A 117 6.79 7.87 -3.29
N TYR A 118 6.29 6.82 -3.92
CA TYR A 118 5.70 6.90 -5.24
C TYR A 118 4.18 6.80 -5.15
N LEU A 119 3.49 7.74 -5.77
CA LEU A 119 2.04 7.77 -5.89
C LEU A 119 1.69 7.41 -7.34
N LEU A 120 1.02 6.27 -7.52
CA LEU A 120 0.56 5.80 -8.82
C LEU A 120 -0.76 6.47 -9.20
N ASP A 121 -0.88 6.85 -10.46
CA ASP A 121 -1.97 7.68 -10.96
C ASP A 121 -2.44 7.14 -12.32
N ALA A 122 -3.74 6.86 -12.41
CA ALA A 122 -4.38 6.33 -13.61
C ALA A 122 -4.89 7.44 -14.54
N ASP A 123 -4.88 8.71 -14.10
CA ASP A 123 -5.26 9.86 -14.91
C ASP A 123 -4.19 10.18 -15.95
N VAL A 124 -4.13 9.33 -16.98
CA VAL A 124 -3.17 9.38 -18.08
C VAL A 124 -3.93 9.45 -19.39
N GLU A 125 -3.53 10.39 -20.23
CA GLU A 125 -4.12 10.55 -21.55
C GLU A 125 -3.96 9.27 -22.39
N GLY A 126 -5.05 8.87 -23.06
CA GLY A 126 -5.15 7.60 -23.79
C GLY A 126 -5.71 6.42 -22.97
N ASN A 127 -5.85 6.53 -21.65
CA ASN A 127 -6.71 5.61 -20.88
C ASN A 127 -8.18 5.95 -21.12
N HIS A 128 -9.07 4.97 -20.91
CA HIS A 128 -10.51 5.23 -20.92
C HIS A 128 -10.92 6.17 -19.77
N GLU A 129 -11.98 6.95 -19.96
CA GLU A 129 -12.43 7.92 -18.95
C GLU A 129 -12.75 7.28 -17.60
N GLU A 130 -13.35 6.09 -17.59
CA GLU A 130 -13.64 5.33 -16.37
C GLU A 130 -12.38 4.84 -15.65
N ASP A 131 -11.35 4.49 -16.42
CA ASP A 131 -10.08 3.98 -15.90
C ASP A 131 -9.23 5.12 -15.30
N ARG A 132 -9.30 6.32 -15.89
CA ARG A 132 -8.63 7.53 -15.37
C ARG A 132 -9.09 7.88 -13.95
N ARG A 133 -10.33 7.57 -13.62
CA ARG A 133 -10.94 7.85 -12.31
C ARG A 133 -10.58 6.86 -11.22
N LEU A 134 -9.90 5.74 -11.55
CA LEU A 134 -9.56 4.70 -10.57
C LEU A 134 -8.62 5.21 -9.45
N THR A 135 -7.99 6.37 -9.62
CA THR A 135 -7.15 7.01 -8.61
C THR A 135 -7.73 8.32 -8.10
N ASP A 136 -9.06 8.50 -8.15
CA ASP A 136 -9.74 9.70 -7.63
C ASP A 136 -9.93 9.62 -6.12
N ARG A 137 -10.87 8.79 -5.66
CA ARG A 137 -11.26 8.71 -4.24
C ARG A 137 -10.60 7.56 -3.51
N LEU A 138 -10.05 7.84 -2.34
CA LEU A 138 -9.64 6.84 -1.37
C LEU A 138 -10.88 6.21 -0.74
N TYR A 139 -10.95 4.87 -0.75
CA TYR A 139 -12.06 4.10 -0.15
C TYR A 139 -13.47 4.45 -0.66
N GLY A 140 -13.58 5.06 -1.84
CA GLY A 140 -14.85 5.35 -2.50
C GLY A 140 -15.32 4.24 -3.45
N GLY A 141 -16.30 4.60 -4.27
CA GLY A 141 -16.79 3.75 -5.36
C GLY A 141 -17.52 2.49 -4.90
N ASP A 142 -17.59 1.52 -5.79
CA ASP A 142 -18.18 0.20 -5.56
C ASP A 142 -17.10 -0.90 -5.41
N SER A 143 -17.52 -2.16 -5.27
CA SER A 143 -16.58 -3.28 -5.17
C SER A 143 -15.65 -3.40 -6.39
N ARG A 144 -16.10 -3.02 -7.59
CA ARG A 144 -15.27 -3.06 -8.80
C ARG A 144 -14.18 -2.00 -8.73
N TYR A 145 -14.55 -0.78 -8.39
CA TYR A 145 -13.62 0.34 -8.18
C TYR A 145 -12.55 -0.03 -7.14
N ARG A 146 -12.97 -0.58 -5.99
CA ARG A 146 -12.07 -1.05 -4.93
C ARG A 146 -11.10 -2.14 -5.40
N LEU A 147 -11.59 -3.17 -6.08
CA LEU A 147 -10.73 -4.24 -6.60
C LEU A 147 -9.74 -3.71 -7.65
N CYS A 148 -10.17 -2.80 -8.53
CA CYS A 148 -9.29 -2.14 -9.48
C CYS A 148 -8.19 -1.35 -8.77
N GLN A 149 -8.50 -0.57 -7.73
CA GLN A 149 -7.51 0.16 -6.92
C GLN A 149 -6.47 -0.78 -6.29
N GLU A 150 -6.91 -1.87 -5.67
CA GLU A 150 -6.01 -2.85 -5.07
C GLU A 150 -5.10 -3.52 -6.11
N ALA A 151 -5.64 -3.76 -7.31
CA ALA A 151 -4.87 -4.30 -8.43
C ALA A 151 -3.86 -3.26 -8.97
N LEU A 152 -4.26 -2.00 -9.13
CA LEU A 152 -3.36 -0.92 -9.52
C LEU A 152 -2.22 -0.75 -8.52
N LEU A 153 -2.51 -0.79 -7.21
CA LEU A 153 -1.48 -0.71 -6.18
C LEU A 153 -0.51 -1.89 -6.27
N GLY A 154 -1.02 -3.12 -6.31
CA GLY A 154 -0.19 -4.33 -6.30
C GLY A 154 0.62 -4.51 -7.58
N TYR A 155 -0.05 -4.58 -8.73
CA TYR A 155 0.63 -4.79 -10.02
C TYR A 155 1.40 -3.56 -10.47
N GLY A 156 0.86 -2.36 -10.25
CA GLY A 156 1.54 -1.11 -10.59
C GLY A 156 2.81 -0.89 -9.78
N ALA A 157 2.86 -1.29 -8.51
CA ALA A 157 4.09 -1.22 -7.72
C ALA A 157 5.19 -2.16 -8.25
N VAL A 158 4.82 -3.39 -8.67
CA VAL A 158 5.78 -4.32 -9.29
C VAL A 158 6.30 -3.78 -10.62
N ALA A 159 5.39 -3.32 -11.48
CA ALA A 159 5.75 -2.72 -12.77
C ALA A 159 6.62 -1.47 -12.61
N LEU A 160 6.32 -0.59 -11.65
CA LEU A 160 7.14 0.58 -11.31
C LEU A 160 8.56 0.16 -10.88
N MET A 161 8.67 -0.80 -9.95
CA MET A 161 10.00 -1.25 -9.50
C MET A 161 10.82 -1.85 -10.64
N ALA A 162 10.19 -2.59 -11.54
CA ALA A 162 10.83 -3.11 -12.74
C ALA A 162 11.31 -1.97 -13.67
N ALA A 163 10.43 -1.00 -13.97
CA ALA A 163 10.75 0.15 -14.82
C ALA A 163 11.87 1.03 -14.26
N LEU A 164 11.95 1.17 -12.93
CA LEU A 164 13.03 1.88 -12.24
C LEU A 164 14.35 1.09 -12.14
N GLY A 165 14.39 -0.14 -12.64
CA GLY A 165 15.58 -1.00 -12.59
C GLY A 165 15.87 -1.56 -11.18
N HIS A 166 14.89 -1.58 -10.28
CA HIS A 166 15.04 -2.16 -8.95
C HIS A 166 14.94 -3.70 -8.97
N ALA A 167 15.90 -4.36 -9.60
CA ALA A 167 15.92 -5.82 -9.79
C ALA A 167 16.16 -6.64 -8.49
N ARG A 168 16.53 -5.99 -7.38
CA ARG A 168 16.94 -6.65 -6.12
C ARG A 168 16.08 -6.26 -4.93
N ILE A 169 14.75 -6.22 -5.09
CA ILE A 169 13.84 -6.09 -3.94
C ILE A 169 13.80 -7.42 -3.16
N HIS A 170 14.25 -7.38 -1.91
CA HIS A 170 14.26 -8.53 -1.00
C HIS A 170 12.92 -8.68 -0.28
N THR A 171 12.31 -7.56 0.12
CA THR A 171 11.07 -7.56 0.90
C THR A 171 10.01 -6.66 0.28
N TRP A 172 8.79 -7.18 0.18
CA TRP A 172 7.56 -6.46 -0.13
C TRP A 172 6.68 -6.49 1.12
N HIS A 173 6.49 -5.36 1.77
CA HIS A 173 5.68 -5.23 2.97
C HIS A 173 4.31 -4.71 2.58
N MET A 174 3.32 -5.57 2.73
CA MET A 174 1.91 -5.29 2.49
C MET A 174 1.27 -4.75 3.78
N ASN A 175 0.91 -3.46 3.78
CA ASN A 175 0.19 -2.82 4.87
C ASN A 175 -1.32 -3.00 4.65
N GLU A 176 -1.89 -4.01 5.30
CA GLU A 176 -3.28 -4.48 5.15
C GLU A 176 -3.60 -5.20 3.81
N GLY A 177 -4.77 -5.85 3.78
CA GLY A 177 -5.29 -6.62 2.65
C GLY A 177 -5.29 -5.90 1.30
N HIS A 178 -5.41 -4.57 1.29
CA HIS A 178 -5.42 -3.77 0.05
C HIS A 178 -4.20 -4.00 -0.86
N CYS A 179 -3.10 -4.51 -0.31
CA CYS A 179 -1.86 -4.77 -1.04
C CYS A 179 -1.73 -6.24 -1.49
N ALA A 180 -2.72 -7.10 -1.20
CA ALA A 180 -2.57 -8.55 -1.28
C ALA A 180 -2.55 -9.12 -2.71
N LEU A 181 -2.77 -8.30 -3.74
CA LEU A 181 -2.53 -8.68 -5.14
C LEU A 181 -1.06 -8.53 -5.57
N THR A 182 -0.23 -7.82 -4.80
CA THR A 182 1.22 -7.69 -5.08
C THR A 182 1.92 -9.04 -5.27
N PRO A 183 1.71 -10.07 -4.41
CA PRO A 183 2.33 -11.37 -4.58
C PRO A 183 1.94 -12.09 -5.86
N LEU A 184 0.74 -11.83 -6.41
CA LEU A 184 0.33 -12.39 -7.71
C LEU A 184 1.18 -11.80 -8.83
N ALA A 185 1.39 -10.48 -8.84
CA ALA A 185 2.29 -9.83 -9.79
C ALA A 185 3.73 -10.39 -9.70
N LEU A 186 4.22 -10.61 -8.48
CA LEU A 186 5.53 -11.24 -8.25
C LEU A 186 5.57 -12.71 -8.68
N LEU A 187 4.43 -13.39 -8.73
CA LEU A 187 4.31 -14.77 -9.16
C LEU A 187 4.35 -14.86 -10.69
N GLU A 188 3.73 -13.92 -11.40
CA GLU A 188 3.79 -13.78 -12.87
C GLU A 188 5.24 -13.70 -13.35
N ASP A 189 6.07 -12.88 -12.69
CA ASP A 189 7.52 -12.77 -12.95
C ASP A 189 8.28 -14.11 -12.80
N ARG A 190 7.73 -15.09 -12.06
CA ARG A 190 8.38 -16.39 -11.80
C ARG A 190 7.95 -17.49 -12.75
N VAL A 191 6.74 -17.41 -13.28
CA VAL A 191 6.17 -18.46 -14.14
C VAL A 191 6.41 -18.19 -15.63
N GLY A 192 6.65 -16.93 -16.01
CA GLY A 192 6.90 -16.57 -17.41
C GLY A 192 5.76 -17.00 -18.32
N GLU A 193 6.10 -17.59 -19.47
CA GLU A 193 5.13 -18.00 -20.50
C GLU A 193 4.16 -19.11 -20.07
N GLY A 194 4.43 -19.81 -18.97
CA GLY A 194 3.55 -20.86 -18.46
C GLY A 194 2.26 -20.35 -17.82
N GLY A 195 2.13 -19.04 -17.58
CA GLY A 195 0.99 -18.44 -16.91
C GLY A 195 0.87 -18.81 -15.43
N LEU A 196 -0.06 -18.19 -14.72
CA LEU A 196 -0.25 -18.44 -13.28
C LEU A 196 -0.83 -19.82 -12.99
N SER A 197 -1.52 -20.44 -13.95
CA SER A 197 -1.96 -21.84 -13.86
C SER A 197 -0.81 -22.84 -13.64
N ALA A 198 0.41 -22.53 -14.10
CA ALA A 198 1.60 -23.34 -13.87
C ALA A 198 2.25 -23.11 -12.49
N ALA A 199 1.80 -22.11 -11.73
CA ALA A 199 2.34 -21.80 -10.41
C ALA A 199 1.93 -22.86 -9.39
N GLY A 200 2.91 -23.58 -8.86
CA GLY A 200 2.74 -24.56 -7.79
C GLY A 200 3.31 -24.11 -6.45
N PRO A 201 3.34 -25.02 -5.45
CA PRO A 201 3.84 -24.72 -4.10
C PRO A 201 5.27 -24.18 -4.04
N ARG A 202 6.13 -24.53 -5.02
CA ARG A 202 7.51 -24.05 -5.10
C ARG A 202 7.57 -22.55 -5.46
N GLN A 203 6.81 -22.13 -6.46
CA GLN A 203 6.73 -20.72 -6.86
C GLN A 203 6.07 -19.88 -5.75
N ASP A 204 4.99 -20.40 -5.14
CA ASP A 204 4.35 -19.78 -3.99
C ASP A 204 5.33 -19.59 -2.82
N ALA A 205 6.14 -20.61 -2.50
CA ALA A 205 7.18 -20.50 -1.48
C ALA A 205 8.26 -19.45 -1.82
N SER A 206 8.64 -19.33 -3.10
CA SER A 206 9.60 -18.32 -3.55
C SER A 206 9.07 -16.89 -3.40
N VAL A 207 7.81 -16.65 -3.75
CA VAL A 207 7.16 -15.35 -3.54
C VAL A 207 6.98 -15.08 -2.05
N ARG A 208 6.56 -16.10 -1.29
CA ARG A 208 6.32 -15.99 0.14
C ARG A 208 7.55 -15.55 0.92
N ARG A 209 8.73 -16.06 0.54
CA ARG A 209 10.01 -15.62 1.11
C ARG A 209 10.32 -14.13 0.92
N ARG A 210 9.58 -13.41 0.07
CA ARG A 210 9.76 -11.98 -0.18
C ARG A 210 8.67 -11.12 0.45
N CYS A 211 7.52 -11.66 0.86
CA CYS A 211 6.41 -10.85 1.36
C CYS A 211 6.29 -10.85 2.90
N VAL A 212 5.98 -9.69 3.46
CA VAL A 212 5.59 -9.45 4.86
C VAL A 212 4.18 -8.86 4.85
N PHE A 213 3.32 -9.27 5.77
CA PHE A 213 1.94 -8.80 5.83
C PHE A 213 1.60 -8.28 7.23
N THR A 214 1.11 -7.04 7.29
CA THR A 214 0.56 -6.47 8.53
C THR A 214 -0.95 -6.38 8.40
N THR A 215 -1.66 -6.84 9.43
CA THR A 215 -3.12 -6.68 9.53
C THR A 215 -3.48 -5.79 10.72
N HIS A 216 -4.45 -4.91 10.51
CA HIS A 216 -4.96 -3.90 11.44
C HIS A 216 -6.43 -4.13 11.78
N THR A 217 -7.15 -4.85 10.92
CA THR A 217 -8.57 -5.13 11.07
C THR A 217 -8.83 -6.12 12.21
N PRO A 218 -9.59 -5.73 13.26
CA PRO A 218 -9.86 -6.58 14.41
C PRO A 218 -11.16 -7.40 14.29
N VAL A 219 -11.91 -7.23 13.19
CA VAL A 219 -13.24 -7.85 13.00
C VAL A 219 -13.41 -8.42 11.59
N PRO A 220 -14.08 -9.58 11.42
CA PRO A 220 -14.24 -10.21 10.11
C PRO A 220 -14.88 -9.33 9.04
N ALA A 221 -15.78 -8.43 9.43
CA ALA A 221 -16.51 -7.54 8.52
C ALA A 221 -15.64 -6.45 7.87
N GLY A 222 -14.47 -6.14 8.45
CA GLY A 222 -13.57 -5.11 7.92
C GLY A 222 -12.53 -5.62 6.92
N HIS A 223 -12.60 -6.89 6.50
CA HIS A 223 -11.72 -7.44 5.48
C HIS A 223 -12.41 -7.39 4.11
N ASP A 224 -11.71 -6.82 3.13
CA ASP A 224 -12.21 -6.70 1.76
C ASP A 224 -12.48 -8.09 1.14
N ARG A 225 -13.68 -8.21 0.57
CA ARG A 225 -14.19 -9.42 -0.07
C ARG A 225 -14.72 -9.12 -1.45
N PHE A 226 -14.36 -9.95 -2.41
CA PHE A 226 -14.77 -9.80 -3.80
C PHE A 226 -15.39 -11.09 -4.35
N PRO A 227 -16.61 -11.03 -4.91
CA PRO A 227 -17.22 -12.16 -5.61
C PRO A 227 -16.35 -12.68 -6.76
N ALA A 228 -16.41 -13.99 -7.03
CA ALA A 228 -15.53 -14.64 -8.00
C ALA A 228 -15.71 -14.12 -9.44
N ASP A 229 -16.96 -13.82 -9.83
CA ASP A 229 -17.31 -13.23 -11.12
C ASP A 229 -16.73 -11.82 -11.28
N LEU A 230 -16.79 -11.01 -10.21
CA LEU A 230 -16.15 -9.69 -10.20
C LEU A 230 -14.64 -9.82 -10.38
N VAL A 231 -14.01 -10.72 -9.61
CA VAL A 231 -12.56 -10.98 -9.69
C VAL A 231 -12.14 -11.39 -11.10
N GLU A 232 -12.88 -12.31 -11.72
CA GLU A 232 -12.61 -12.76 -13.08
C GLU A 232 -12.81 -11.65 -14.11
N SER A 233 -13.84 -10.82 -13.96
CA SER A 233 -14.07 -9.70 -14.87
C SER A 233 -12.99 -8.60 -14.79
N VAL A 234 -12.38 -8.39 -13.61
CA VAL A 234 -11.38 -7.35 -13.39
C VAL A 234 -9.97 -7.85 -13.67
N LEU A 235 -9.61 -9.03 -13.14
CA LEU A 235 -8.26 -9.56 -13.25
C LEU A 235 -8.07 -10.46 -14.48
N GLY A 236 -9.14 -11.01 -15.05
CA GLY A 236 -9.08 -12.04 -16.09
C GLY A 236 -8.97 -13.46 -15.51
N GLU A 237 -9.20 -14.45 -16.37
CA GLU A 237 -9.37 -15.85 -15.98
C GLU A 237 -8.15 -16.46 -15.26
N ASP A 238 -6.94 -16.26 -15.79
CA ASP A 238 -5.72 -16.88 -15.24
C ASP A 238 -5.40 -16.36 -13.82
N ARG A 239 -5.52 -15.05 -13.60
CA ARG A 239 -5.35 -14.43 -12.27
C ARG A 239 -6.47 -14.82 -11.32
N ALA A 240 -7.71 -14.89 -11.79
CA ALA A 240 -8.85 -15.34 -10.99
C ALA A 240 -8.69 -16.80 -10.55
N ALA A 241 -8.24 -17.68 -11.44
CA ALA A 241 -7.90 -19.06 -11.11
C ALA A 241 -6.79 -19.15 -10.06
N ALA A 242 -5.77 -18.29 -10.18
CA ALA A 242 -4.66 -18.26 -9.25
C ALA A 242 -5.08 -17.82 -7.84
N VAL A 243 -5.97 -16.84 -7.69
CA VAL A 243 -6.45 -16.42 -6.36
C VAL A 243 -7.42 -17.43 -5.74
N ARG A 244 -8.22 -18.16 -6.55
CA ARG A 244 -9.16 -19.19 -6.09
C ARG A 244 -8.51 -20.29 -5.26
N SER A 245 -7.25 -20.63 -5.53
CA SER A 245 -6.53 -21.68 -4.78
C SER A 245 -5.73 -21.14 -3.59
N ARG A 246 -5.74 -19.83 -3.34
CA ARG A 246 -4.77 -19.17 -2.44
C ARG A 246 -5.39 -18.22 -1.42
N GLY A 247 -6.53 -17.62 -1.72
CA GLY A 247 -7.07 -16.53 -0.92
C GLY A 247 -8.58 -16.47 -0.81
N THR A 248 -9.31 -17.54 -1.13
CA THR A 248 -10.77 -17.53 -1.07
C THR A 248 -11.34 -18.17 0.18
N GLU A 249 -12.48 -17.66 0.62
CA GLU A 249 -13.36 -18.30 1.60
C GLU A 249 -14.12 -19.49 0.96
N PRO A 250 -14.76 -20.36 1.77
CA PRO A 250 -15.71 -21.34 1.26
C PRO A 250 -16.78 -20.65 0.39
N GLY A 251 -17.01 -21.17 -0.82
CA GLY A 251 -17.89 -20.52 -1.81
C GLY A 251 -17.15 -19.65 -2.84
N GLY A 252 -15.82 -19.55 -2.77
CA GLY A 252 -15.00 -18.94 -3.84
C GLY A 252 -14.89 -17.41 -3.78
N VAL A 253 -15.43 -16.78 -2.74
CA VAL A 253 -15.27 -15.33 -2.50
C VAL A 253 -13.81 -15.04 -2.15
N LEU A 254 -13.17 -14.16 -2.92
CA LEU A 254 -11.82 -13.69 -2.61
C LEU A 254 -11.84 -12.89 -1.31
N ASN A 255 -11.01 -13.28 -0.35
CA ASN A 255 -10.73 -12.52 0.85
C ASN A 255 -9.28 -12.04 0.80
N MET A 256 -9.10 -10.72 0.75
CA MET A 256 -7.79 -10.12 0.55
C MET A 256 -6.82 -10.41 1.70
N THR A 257 -7.34 -10.60 2.90
CA THR A 257 -6.51 -10.99 4.05
C THR A 257 -6.07 -12.44 3.95
N LEU A 258 -6.93 -13.38 3.54
CA LEU A 258 -6.51 -14.76 3.29
C LEU A 258 -5.43 -14.84 2.20
N LEU A 259 -5.57 -14.05 1.14
CA LEU A 259 -4.56 -13.97 0.08
C LEU A 259 -3.22 -13.44 0.61
N GLY A 260 -3.25 -12.35 1.39
CA GLY A 260 -2.07 -11.77 2.02
C GLY A 260 -1.38 -12.75 2.97
N LEU A 261 -2.15 -13.48 3.78
CA LEU A 261 -1.67 -14.51 4.71
C LEU A 261 -1.03 -15.69 3.99
N HIS A 262 -1.60 -16.14 2.86
CA HIS A 262 -1.05 -17.25 2.07
C HIS A 262 0.36 -16.95 1.56
N PHE A 263 0.58 -15.71 1.12
CA PHE A 263 1.85 -15.29 0.53
C PHE A 263 2.79 -14.62 1.51
N ALA A 264 2.50 -14.47 2.80
CA ALA A 264 3.43 -13.83 3.74
C ALA A 264 4.35 -14.84 4.45
N ARG A 265 5.66 -14.56 4.52
CA ARG A 265 6.56 -15.33 5.40
C ARG A 265 6.47 -14.90 6.86
N PHE A 266 6.05 -13.66 7.08
CA PHE A 266 5.93 -13.05 8.40
C PHE A 266 4.65 -12.24 8.41
N VAL A 267 3.82 -12.49 9.41
CA VAL A 267 2.54 -11.82 9.62
C VAL A 267 2.56 -11.17 10.98
N ASN A 268 2.14 -9.92 11.08
CA ASN A 268 1.98 -9.24 12.35
C ASN A 268 0.64 -8.51 12.47
N GLY A 269 0.12 -8.49 13.69
CA GLY A 269 -0.84 -7.51 14.16
C GLY A 269 -0.12 -6.30 14.75
N VAL A 270 -0.92 -5.30 15.13
CA VAL A 270 -0.43 -3.97 15.55
C VAL A 270 -0.38 -3.72 17.06
N ALA A 271 -0.71 -4.74 17.84
CA ALA A 271 -0.62 -4.75 19.30
C ALA A 271 -0.66 -6.20 19.80
N MET A 272 -0.25 -6.43 21.05
CA MET A 272 -0.32 -7.77 21.66
C MET A 272 -1.73 -8.35 21.64
N ARG A 273 -2.73 -7.54 22.04
CA ARG A 273 -4.14 -7.96 22.01
C ARG A 273 -4.63 -8.17 20.58
N HIS A 274 -4.23 -7.30 19.65
CA HIS A 274 -4.60 -7.44 18.24
C HIS A 274 -4.06 -8.76 17.66
N ALA A 275 -2.79 -9.09 17.88
CA ALA A 275 -2.20 -10.33 17.42
C ALA A 275 -2.92 -11.57 17.99
N ARG A 276 -3.47 -11.50 19.22
CA ARG A 276 -4.31 -12.57 19.76
C ARG A 276 -5.62 -12.68 18.98
N VAL A 277 -6.35 -11.57 18.81
CA VAL A 277 -7.62 -11.53 18.06
C VAL A 277 -7.42 -12.01 16.61
N SER A 278 -6.33 -11.63 15.95
CA SER A 278 -6.02 -12.09 14.58
C SER A 278 -5.79 -13.60 14.51
N ARG A 279 -5.14 -14.23 15.50
CA ARG A 279 -4.99 -15.70 15.55
C ARG A 279 -6.33 -16.41 15.76
N GLU A 280 -7.24 -15.78 16.50
CA GLU A 280 -8.60 -16.29 16.72
C GLU A 280 -9.43 -16.18 15.43
N MET A 281 -9.29 -15.08 14.66
CA MET A 281 -9.97 -14.89 13.36
C MET A 281 -9.39 -15.78 12.25
N PHE A 282 -8.09 -16.06 12.26
CA PHE A 282 -7.40 -16.87 11.26
C PHE A 282 -6.69 -18.06 11.91
N PRO A 283 -7.43 -19.11 12.33
CA PRO A 283 -6.86 -20.27 12.98
C PRO A 283 -5.74 -20.92 12.14
N GLY A 284 -4.68 -21.36 12.83
CA GLY A 284 -3.52 -21.99 12.18
C GLY A 284 -2.53 -21.02 11.53
N ARG A 285 -2.75 -19.71 11.63
CA ARG A 285 -1.79 -18.68 11.19
C ARG A 285 -0.97 -18.18 12.37
N GLU A 286 0.34 -18.07 12.17
CA GLU A 286 1.23 -17.43 13.14
C GLU A 286 1.20 -15.92 12.92
N VAL A 287 0.63 -15.17 13.87
CA VAL A 287 0.55 -13.70 13.82
C VAL A 287 1.35 -13.10 14.97
N HIS A 288 2.45 -12.42 14.69
CA HIS A 288 3.27 -11.75 15.71
C HIS A 288 2.64 -10.42 16.16
N ALA A 289 3.13 -9.85 17.25
CA ALA A 289 2.74 -8.52 17.71
C ALA A 289 3.89 -7.55 17.45
N ILE A 290 3.65 -6.53 16.63
CA ILE A 290 4.51 -5.34 16.52
C ILE A 290 3.64 -4.17 16.94
N THR A 291 3.89 -3.61 18.12
CA THR A 291 3.09 -2.50 18.64
C THR A 291 3.32 -1.25 17.79
N ASN A 292 2.25 -0.60 17.35
CA ASN A 292 2.35 0.66 16.63
C ASN A 292 3.10 1.72 17.44
N GLY A 293 3.81 2.60 16.73
CA GLY A 293 4.45 3.79 17.28
C GLY A 293 4.12 5.00 16.41
N VAL A 294 4.48 6.18 16.92
CA VAL A 294 4.34 7.46 16.20
C VAL A 294 5.70 8.09 16.01
N HIS A 295 5.87 8.89 14.95
CA HIS A 295 7.14 9.57 14.70
C HIS A 295 7.31 10.77 15.66
N VAL A 296 8.14 10.59 16.69
CA VAL A 296 8.29 11.57 17.80
C VAL A 296 8.64 12.98 17.31
N GLY A 297 9.47 13.10 16.28
CA GLY A 297 9.84 14.39 15.70
C GLY A 297 8.69 15.13 15.01
N THR A 298 7.68 14.40 14.52
CA THR A 298 6.48 14.98 13.89
C THR A 298 5.45 15.40 14.93
N TRP A 299 5.22 14.54 15.93
CA TRP A 299 4.08 14.68 16.84
C TRP A 299 4.38 15.48 18.11
N THR A 300 5.64 15.85 18.35
CA THR A 300 6.01 16.68 19.50
C THR A 300 5.81 18.16 19.18
N ALA A 301 4.98 18.83 19.99
CA ALA A 301 4.70 20.26 19.82
C ALA A 301 6.00 21.11 19.92
N PRO A 302 6.13 22.20 19.14
CA PRO A 302 7.36 23.00 19.12
C PRO A 302 7.86 23.50 20.49
N PRO A 303 7.01 23.90 21.46
CA PRO A 303 7.48 24.26 22.80
C PRO A 303 8.12 23.09 23.55
N MET A 304 7.56 21.89 23.42
CA MET A 304 8.09 20.68 24.06
C MET A 304 9.38 20.22 23.37
N ALA A 305 9.43 20.27 22.05
CA ALA A 305 10.65 19.99 21.30
C ALA A 305 11.81 20.88 21.78
N ARG A 306 11.59 22.19 21.94
CA ARG A 306 12.62 23.11 22.47
C ARG A 306 13.05 22.78 23.91
N LEU A 307 12.14 22.25 24.73
CA LEU A 307 12.47 21.82 26.08
C LEU A 307 13.35 20.57 26.04
N PHE A 308 12.96 19.57 25.26
CA PHE A 308 13.73 18.34 25.08
C PHE A 308 15.10 18.60 24.45
N ASP A 309 15.20 19.54 23.50
CA ASP A 309 16.48 19.95 22.91
C ASP A 309 17.49 20.46 23.94
N ARG A 310 17.01 21.03 25.06
CA ARG A 310 17.88 21.51 26.15
C ARG A 310 18.22 20.44 27.18
N HIS A 311 17.35 19.46 27.39
CA HIS A 311 17.42 18.57 28.56
C HIS A 311 17.50 17.08 28.23
N VAL A 312 17.14 16.66 27.02
CA VAL A 312 17.14 15.28 26.53
C VAL A 312 17.65 15.27 25.07
N PRO A 313 18.95 15.49 24.82
CA PRO A 313 19.46 15.73 23.45
C PRO A 313 19.11 14.64 22.42
N GLU A 314 18.96 13.39 22.87
CA GLU A 314 18.74 12.21 22.02
C GLU A 314 17.26 11.86 21.81
N TRP A 315 16.32 12.67 22.31
CA TRP A 315 14.88 12.35 22.33
C TRP A 315 14.25 12.06 20.96
N ARG A 316 14.87 12.53 19.86
CA ARG A 316 14.42 12.25 18.49
C ARG A 316 14.97 10.94 17.93
N GLU A 317 16.06 10.44 18.49
CA GLU A 317 16.77 9.26 18.01
C GLU A 317 16.43 8.02 18.84
N ASP A 318 16.44 8.19 20.16
CA ASP A 318 16.11 7.16 21.14
C ASP A 318 15.12 7.75 22.15
N PRO A 319 13.81 7.70 21.87
CA PRO A 319 12.78 8.27 22.75
C PRO A 319 12.50 7.43 24.01
N LEU A 320 13.48 6.63 24.48
CA LEU A 320 13.39 5.75 25.65
C LEU A 320 14.02 6.36 26.91
#